data_AF-A0A2M9HCD0-F1
#
_entry.id   AF-A0A2M9HCD0-F1
#
_cell.length_a   1.000
_cell.length_b   1.000
_cell.length_c   1.000
_cell.angle_alpha   90.00
_cell.angle_beta   90.00
_cell.angle_gamma   90.00
#
_symmetry.space_group_name_H-M   'P 1'
#
loop_
_entity.id
_entity.type
_entity.pdbx_description
1 polymer ?
#
loop_
_entity_poly.entity_id
_entity_poly.type
_entity_poly.pdbx_seq_one_letter_code
_entity_poly.pdbx_strand_id
1 'polypeptide(L)'
;MTVAAAATAELLRSEESTAEAESAVTSESPDDRDDRTYTIREVATMFHMQTSALRYYEDAGILTDVGRDAKGQRVYRQCHINRMRTICCFKHAGMSIDELRRFFDYEDDEPGHIDEIMALLGERRDALEEQRKALDEAYAHILRKLHYYGDIQKAVRNGTALPDWRDYRCETPALHD
;
A
#
# COMPACT_ATOMS: atom_id res chain seq x y z
N MET A 1 -29.64 32.77 -16.86
CA MET A 1 -30.20 32.01 -17.99
C MET A 1 -29.05 31.28 -18.67
N THR A 2 -28.54 30.22 -18.05
CA THR A 2 -28.95 28.82 -18.20
C THR A 2 -28.34 28.20 -19.45
N VAL A 3 -27.13 27.64 -19.34
CA VAL A 3 -26.80 26.33 -19.93
C VAL A 3 -25.76 25.64 -19.02
N ALA A 4 -26.19 25.29 -17.81
CA ALA A 4 -25.54 24.28 -16.96
C ALA A 4 -26.46 23.06 -16.98
N ALA A 5 -26.37 22.22 -18.02
CA ALA A 5 -27.21 21.02 -18.17
C ALA A 5 -26.73 20.07 -19.29
N ALA A 6 -25.42 19.83 -19.43
CA ALA A 6 -24.91 18.89 -20.45
C ALA A 6 -23.75 18.01 -19.94
N ALA A 7 -23.73 17.70 -18.64
CA ALA A 7 -22.71 16.83 -18.03
C ALA A 7 -23.31 15.61 -17.31
N THR A 8 -24.52 15.16 -17.67
CA THR A 8 -25.18 14.07 -16.89
C THR A 8 -26.02 13.11 -17.74
N ALA A 9 -25.50 12.67 -18.91
CA ALA A 9 -26.20 11.64 -19.69
C ALA A 9 -25.32 10.74 -20.62
N GLU A 10 -24.00 10.66 -20.42
CA GLU A 10 -23.14 9.84 -21.31
C GLU A 10 -22.07 9.03 -20.56
N LEU A 11 -22.44 8.47 -19.39
CA LEU A 11 -21.58 7.56 -18.61
C LEU A 11 -22.35 6.37 -18.00
N LEU A 12 -23.49 5.98 -18.59
CA LEU A 12 -24.28 4.80 -18.19
C LEU A 12 -24.55 3.83 -19.36
N ARG A 13 -23.56 3.61 -20.25
CA ARG A 13 -23.64 2.58 -21.31
C ARG A 13 -22.38 1.74 -21.50
N SER A 14 -21.45 1.75 -20.55
CA SER A 14 -20.26 0.88 -20.60
C SER A 14 -20.20 -0.17 -19.49
N GLU A 15 -21.30 -0.42 -18.77
CA GLU A 15 -21.40 -1.44 -17.71
C GLU A 15 -22.23 -2.68 -18.13
N GLU A 16 -22.24 -3.03 -19.41
CA GLU A 16 -22.79 -4.32 -19.88
C GLU A 16 -21.78 -5.01 -20.82
N SER A 17 -20.64 -5.45 -20.28
CA SER A 17 -19.83 -6.49 -20.92
C SER A 17 -18.81 -7.10 -19.96
N THR A 18 -19.29 -7.64 -18.84
CA THR A 18 -18.50 -8.53 -17.99
C THR A 18 -19.38 -9.69 -17.51
N ALA A 19 -19.67 -10.63 -18.39
CA ALA A 19 -20.16 -11.94 -18.02
C ALA A 19 -19.89 -12.89 -19.20
N GLU A 20 -18.96 -13.82 -18.98
CA GLU A 20 -18.63 -15.02 -19.79
C GLU A 20 -17.15 -15.06 -20.21
N ALA A 21 -16.30 -15.49 -19.27
CA ALA A 21 -15.18 -16.42 -19.49
C ALA A 21 -14.20 -16.32 -18.32
N GLU A 22 -14.35 -17.20 -17.34
CA GLU A 22 -13.31 -18.17 -16.97
C GLU A 22 -13.78 -18.94 -15.72
N SER A 23 -14.60 -19.93 -16.02
CA SER A 23 -14.80 -21.11 -15.19
C SER A 23 -13.51 -21.92 -15.18
N ALA A 24 -12.76 -21.80 -14.09
CA ALA A 24 -11.87 -22.83 -13.59
C ALA A 24 -12.07 -22.92 -12.08
N VAL A 25 -13.14 -23.64 -11.72
CA VAL A 25 -13.40 -24.15 -10.37
C VAL A 25 -12.15 -24.85 -9.85
N THR A 26 -11.49 -24.26 -8.86
CA THR A 26 -10.81 -25.02 -7.81
C THR A 26 -11.67 -24.86 -6.57
N SER A 27 -12.42 -25.92 -6.27
CA SER A 27 -13.22 -26.04 -5.07
C SER A 27 -12.31 -26.08 -3.84
N GLU A 28 -11.99 -24.92 -3.29
CA GLU A 28 -11.53 -24.81 -1.90
C GLU A 28 -12.71 -24.31 -1.07
N SER A 29 -13.30 -25.21 -0.28
CA SER A 29 -14.36 -24.88 0.67
C SER A 29 -13.92 -23.70 1.55
N PRO A 30 -14.80 -22.73 1.85
CA PRO A 30 -14.49 -21.59 2.71
C PRO A 30 -13.98 -21.97 4.11
N ASP A 31 -14.29 -23.18 4.56
CA ASP A 31 -13.97 -23.72 5.90
C ASP A 31 -12.56 -24.35 6.00
N ASP A 32 -11.91 -24.70 4.89
CA ASP A 32 -10.59 -25.40 4.89
C ASP A 32 -9.39 -24.44 5.02
N ARG A 33 -9.59 -23.12 5.00
CA ARG A 33 -8.48 -22.14 5.03
C ARG A 33 -7.86 -21.94 6.40
N ASP A 34 -8.57 -22.28 7.48
CA ASP A 34 -8.10 -22.07 8.84
C ASP A 34 -7.13 -23.16 9.33
N ASP A 35 -7.15 -24.33 8.69
CA ASP A 35 -6.32 -25.49 9.08
C ASP A 35 -4.96 -25.53 8.37
N ARG A 36 -4.69 -24.58 7.46
CA ARG A 36 -3.38 -24.47 6.81
C ARG A 36 -2.34 -24.00 7.80
N THR A 37 -1.26 -24.78 7.87
CA THR A 37 -0.09 -24.48 8.67
C THR A 37 1.10 -24.16 7.79
N TYR A 38 1.96 -23.26 8.28
CA TYR A 38 3.13 -22.77 7.58
C TYR A 38 4.35 -22.87 8.48
N THR A 39 5.48 -23.21 7.90
CA THR A 39 6.79 -23.16 8.53
C THR A 39 7.37 -21.74 8.48
N ILE A 40 8.33 -21.44 9.35
CA ILE A 40 9.02 -20.15 9.36
C ILE A 40 9.65 -19.78 8.01
N ARG A 41 10.11 -20.78 7.23
CA ARG A 41 10.73 -20.54 5.92
C ARG A 41 9.70 -20.15 4.88
N GLU A 42 8.53 -20.78 4.90
CA GLU A 42 7.43 -20.45 3.99
C GLU A 42 6.91 -19.04 4.27
N VAL A 43 6.68 -18.68 5.54
CA VAL A 43 6.28 -17.31 5.91
C VAL A 43 7.35 -16.29 5.50
N ALA A 44 8.61 -16.56 5.81
CA ALA A 44 9.71 -15.68 5.41
C ALA A 44 9.76 -15.46 3.89
N THR A 45 9.49 -16.51 3.11
CA THR A 45 9.46 -16.45 1.65
C THR A 45 8.25 -15.66 1.15
N MET A 46 7.05 -15.89 1.71
CA MET A 46 5.82 -15.19 1.35
C MET A 46 5.92 -13.67 1.53
N PHE A 47 6.63 -13.22 2.58
CA PHE A 47 6.80 -11.80 2.87
C PHE A 47 8.18 -11.24 2.48
N HIS A 48 8.94 -11.99 1.67
CA HIS A 48 10.26 -11.59 1.17
C HIS A 48 11.22 -11.08 2.26
N MET A 49 11.26 -11.76 3.40
CA MET A 49 12.06 -11.38 4.56
C MET A 49 12.95 -12.53 5.05
N GLN A 50 13.89 -12.19 5.93
CA GLN A 50 14.70 -13.20 6.61
C GLN A 50 13.90 -13.85 7.75
N THR A 51 14.17 -15.12 8.03
CA THR A 51 13.56 -15.81 9.19
C THR A 51 13.90 -15.16 10.53
N SER A 52 14.99 -14.41 10.62
CA SER A 52 15.36 -13.60 11.78
C SER A 52 14.35 -12.47 12.05
N ALA A 53 13.75 -11.89 11.01
CA ALA A 53 12.73 -10.84 11.15
C ALA A 53 11.44 -11.39 11.79
N LEU A 54 11.01 -12.59 11.40
CA LEU A 54 9.87 -13.26 12.03
C LEU A 54 10.11 -13.52 13.53
N ARG A 55 11.31 -14.00 13.87
CA ARG A 55 11.70 -14.20 15.28
C ARG A 55 11.71 -12.89 16.05
N TYR A 56 12.22 -11.83 15.44
CA TYR A 56 12.19 -10.50 16.04
C TYR A 56 10.76 -10.02 16.32
N TYR A 57 9.81 -10.27 15.42
CA TYR A 57 8.41 -9.91 15.64
C TYR A 57 7.72 -10.75 16.72
N GLU A 58 8.08 -12.03 16.85
CA GLU A 58 7.67 -12.86 18.00
C GLU A 58 8.26 -12.31 19.30
N ASP A 59 9.56 -12.06 19.34
CA ASP A 59 10.28 -11.58 20.52
C ASP A 59 9.79 -10.18 20.95
N ALA A 60 9.40 -9.34 19.98
CA ALA A 60 8.80 -8.03 20.22
C ALA A 60 7.32 -8.10 20.67
N GLY A 61 6.71 -9.29 20.68
CA GLY A 61 5.33 -9.51 21.12
C GLY A 61 4.27 -9.04 20.12
N ILE A 62 4.66 -8.68 18.90
CA ILE A 62 3.69 -8.24 17.86
C ILE A 62 3.20 -9.39 16.99
N LEU A 63 3.84 -10.56 17.07
CA LEU A 63 3.39 -11.81 16.45
C LEU A 63 3.26 -12.88 17.54
N THR A 64 2.09 -12.96 18.16
CA THR A 64 1.80 -13.85 19.31
C THR A 64 1.24 -15.20 18.87
N ASP A 65 1.07 -16.11 19.84
CA ASP A 65 0.38 -17.40 19.69
C ASP A 65 0.96 -18.38 18.65
N VAL A 66 2.24 -18.20 18.34
CA VAL A 66 2.98 -19.09 17.44
C VAL A 66 3.18 -20.45 18.12
N GLY A 67 2.46 -21.45 17.62
CA GLY A 67 2.54 -22.82 18.09
C GLY A 67 3.83 -23.53 17.71
N ARG A 68 4.01 -24.73 18.26
CA ARG A 68 5.08 -25.65 17.88
C ARG A 68 4.53 -27.02 17.54
N ASP A 69 5.13 -27.67 16.54
CA ASP A 69 4.80 -29.06 16.19
C ASP A 69 5.42 -30.06 17.18
N ALA A 70 5.12 -31.35 16.97
CA ALA A 70 5.67 -32.45 17.78
C ALA A 70 7.21 -32.57 17.73
N LYS A 71 7.87 -31.91 16.76
CA LYS A 71 9.33 -31.86 16.61
C LYS A 71 9.91 -30.56 17.18
N GLY A 72 9.10 -29.71 17.80
CA GLY A 72 9.50 -28.43 18.38
C GLY A 72 9.67 -27.28 17.38
N GLN A 73 9.30 -27.47 16.11
CA GLN A 73 9.39 -26.46 15.06
C GLN A 73 8.21 -25.49 15.13
N ARG A 74 8.45 -24.21 14.79
CA ARG A 74 7.41 -23.18 14.77
C ARG A 74 6.36 -23.46 13.69
N VAL A 75 5.10 -23.31 14.07
CA VAL A 75 3.95 -23.48 13.21
C VAL A 75 3.14 -22.19 13.21
N TYR A 76 3.04 -21.57 12.04
CA TYR A 76 2.18 -20.43 11.79
C TYR A 76 0.89 -20.91 11.14
N ARG A 77 -0.19 -20.16 11.34
CA ARG A 77 -1.55 -20.42 10.83
C ARG A 77 -2.02 -19.21 10.05
N GLN A 78 -3.19 -19.31 9.41
CA GLN A 78 -3.75 -18.22 8.63
C GLN A 78 -3.90 -16.90 9.43
N CYS A 79 -4.25 -16.96 10.72
CA CYS A 79 -4.28 -15.78 11.60
C CYS A 79 -2.93 -15.05 11.66
N HIS A 80 -1.82 -15.78 11.76
CA HIS A 80 -0.47 -15.23 11.76
C HIS A 80 -0.12 -14.61 10.41
N ILE A 81 -0.58 -15.20 9.29
CA ILE A 81 -0.38 -14.62 7.95
C ILE A 81 -1.14 -13.29 7.84
N ASN A 82 -2.37 -13.22 8.35
CA ASN A 82 -3.15 -11.97 8.34
C ASN A 82 -2.47 -10.90 9.20
N ARG A 83 -2.04 -11.26 10.41
CA ARG A 83 -1.29 -10.36 11.31
C ARG A 83 0.02 -9.87 10.67
N MET A 84 0.75 -10.76 9.99
CA MET A 84 1.96 -10.40 9.23
C MET A 84 1.68 -9.44 8.08
N ARG A 85 0.53 -9.55 7.38
CA ARG A 85 0.13 -8.56 6.36
C ARG A 85 -0.06 -7.18 6.99
N THR A 86 -0.72 -7.11 8.14
CA THR A 86 -0.90 -5.86 8.89
C THR A 86 0.43 -5.27 9.34
N ILE A 87 1.32 -6.08 9.95
CA ILE A 87 2.68 -5.65 10.34
C ILE A 87 3.42 -5.08 9.14
N CYS A 88 3.49 -5.80 8.02
CA CYS A 88 4.20 -5.33 6.83
C CYS A 88 3.59 -4.04 6.27
N CYS A 89 2.26 -3.96 6.19
CA CYS A 89 1.57 -2.77 5.71
C CYS A 89 1.89 -1.55 6.57
N PHE A 90 1.75 -1.67 7.88
CA PHE A 90 1.99 -0.57 8.82
C PHE A 90 3.46 -0.20 8.95
N LYS A 91 4.39 -1.17 8.85
CA LYS A 91 5.82 -0.89 8.73
C LYS A 91 6.15 -0.08 7.47
N HIS A 92 5.57 -0.41 6.31
CA HIS A 92 5.75 0.37 5.09
C HIS A 92 5.11 1.75 5.21
N ALA A 93 3.95 1.82 5.85
CA ALA A 93 3.35 3.05 6.33
C ALA A 93 4.09 3.60 7.55
N GLY A 94 5.39 3.41 7.71
CA GLY A 94 6.25 4.11 8.67
C GLY A 94 5.93 3.98 10.16
N MET A 95 5.09 3.03 10.60
CA MET A 95 4.92 2.76 12.03
C MET A 95 6.16 2.09 12.63
N SER A 96 6.48 2.48 13.85
CA SER A 96 7.44 1.83 14.73
C SER A 96 6.90 0.50 15.27
N ILE A 97 7.78 -0.32 15.84
CA ILE A 97 7.38 -1.57 16.48
C ILE A 97 6.54 -1.30 17.73
N ASP A 98 6.83 -0.20 18.46
CA ASP A 98 6.07 0.18 19.65
C ASP A 98 4.66 0.67 19.32
N GLU A 99 4.47 1.37 18.18
CA GLU A 99 3.14 1.72 17.67
C GLU A 99 2.36 0.48 17.24
N LEU A 100 3.02 -0.46 16.56
CA LEU A 100 2.40 -1.74 16.19
C LEU A 100 1.97 -2.54 17.42
N ARG A 101 2.80 -2.58 18.46
CA ARG A 101 2.47 -3.24 19.72
C ARG A 101 1.23 -2.61 20.36
N ARG A 102 1.21 -1.27 20.48
CA ARG A 102 0.03 -0.55 20.99
C ARG A 102 -1.22 -0.80 20.15
N PHE A 103 -1.10 -0.79 18.83
CA PHE A 103 -2.21 -1.08 17.92
C PHE A 103 -2.79 -2.47 18.19
N PHE A 104 -1.95 -3.50 18.29
CA PHE A 104 -2.43 -4.84 18.59
C PHE A 104 -2.98 -4.98 20.01
N ASP A 105 -2.39 -4.30 20.99
CA ASP A 105 -2.91 -4.27 22.37
C ASP A 105 -4.33 -3.64 22.39
N TYR A 106 -4.60 -2.64 21.54
CA TYR A 106 -5.93 -2.06 21.38
C TYR A 106 -6.90 -2.95 20.59
N GLU A 107 -6.41 -3.69 19.60
CA GLU A 107 -7.21 -4.61 18.79
C GLU A 107 -7.76 -5.79 19.63
N ASP A 108 -7.08 -6.13 20.74
CA ASP A 108 -7.57 -7.15 21.68
C ASP A 108 -8.86 -6.71 22.45
N ASP A 109 -9.10 -5.40 22.58
CA ASP A 109 -10.34 -4.81 23.12
C ASP A 109 -10.75 -3.57 22.30
N GLU A 110 -11.14 -3.79 21.05
CA GLU A 110 -11.50 -2.71 20.13
C GLU A 110 -12.57 -1.75 20.69
N PRO A 111 -13.67 -2.22 21.32
CA PRO A 111 -14.68 -1.30 21.86
C PRO A 111 -14.15 -0.42 23.00
N GLY A 112 -13.20 -0.92 23.79
CA GLY A 112 -12.54 -0.19 24.87
C GLY A 112 -11.51 0.83 24.40
N HIS A 113 -11.00 0.68 23.18
CA HIS A 113 -9.88 1.47 22.64
C HIS A 113 -10.14 2.10 21.26
N ILE A 114 -11.40 2.20 20.85
CA ILE A 114 -11.75 2.66 19.50
C ILE A 114 -11.27 4.09 19.21
N ASP A 115 -11.32 4.98 20.20
CA ASP A 115 -10.87 6.37 20.05
C ASP A 115 -9.34 6.43 19.87
N GLU A 116 -8.58 5.62 20.62
CA GLU A 116 -7.13 5.51 20.49
C GLU A 116 -6.71 4.90 19.15
N ILE A 117 -7.43 3.88 18.67
CA ILE A 117 -7.20 3.29 17.34
C ILE A 117 -7.44 4.34 16.25
N MET A 118 -8.56 5.06 16.33
CA MET A 118 -8.93 6.11 15.36
C MET A 118 -7.91 7.25 15.37
N ALA A 119 -7.44 7.67 16.54
CA ALA A 119 -6.40 8.68 16.66
C ALA A 119 -5.06 8.21 16.03
N LEU A 120 -4.59 7.02 16.40
CA LEU A 120 -3.32 6.45 15.89
C LEU A 120 -3.34 6.33 14.36
N LEU A 121 -4.43 5.78 13.81
CA LEU A 121 -4.56 5.61 12.36
C LEU A 121 -4.78 6.95 11.64
N GLY A 122 -5.48 7.91 12.27
CA GLY A 122 -5.66 9.26 11.75
C GLY A 122 -4.34 10.02 11.63
N GLU A 123 -3.52 10.02 12.69
CA GLU A 123 -2.19 10.63 12.67
C GLU A 123 -1.31 10.00 11.59
N ARG A 124 -1.37 8.67 11.45
CA ARG A 124 -0.58 7.96 10.43
C ARG A 124 -1.03 8.28 9.01
N ARG A 125 -2.34 8.41 8.78
CA ARG A 125 -2.92 8.84 7.50
C ARG A 125 -2.40 10.22 7.12
N ASP A 126 -2.48 11.18 8.04
CA ASP A 126 -2.11 12.57 7.77
C ASP A 126 -0.60 12.69 7.46
N ALA A 127 0.23 11.93 8.19
CA ALA A 127 1.67 11.84 7.90
C ALA A 127 1.96 11.23 6.51
N LEU A 128 1.20 10.23 6.07
CA LEU A 128 1.34 9.65 4.73
C LEU A 128 0.87 10.60 3.64
N GLU A 129 -0.17 11.39 3.89
CA GLU A 129 -0.67 12.36 2.93
C GLU A 129 0.35 13.47 2.66
N GLU A 130 1.01 13.96 3.70
CA GLU A 130 2.11 14.93 3.55
C GLU A 130 3.28 14.33 2.76
N GLN A 131 3.64 13.06 3.04
CA GLN A 131 4.67 12.35 2.26
C GLN A 131 4.28 12.18 0.80
N ARG A 132 3.01 11.84 0.50
CA ARG A 132 2.49 11.71 -0.87
C ARG A 132 2.61 13.04 -1.60
N LYS A 133 2.18 14.13 -0.98
CA LYS A 133 2.26 15.47 -1.57
C LYS A 133 3.70 15.87 -1.90
N ALA A 134 4.64 15.65 -0.98
CA ALA A 134 6.05 15.93 -1.22
C ALA A 134 6.63 15.10 -2.39
N LEU A 135 6.22 13.82 -2.50
CA LEU A 135 6.61 12.96 -3.61
C LEU A 135 6.01 13.43 -4.94
N ASP A 136 4.75 13.86 -4.95
CA ASP A 136 4.08 14.37 -6.15
C ASP A 136 4.75 15.65 -6.65
N GLU A 137 5.14 16.56 -5.76
CA GLU A 137 5.90 17.77 -6.09
C GLU A 137 7.28 17.43 -6.69
N ALA A 138 7.99 16.47 -6.09
CA ALA A 138 9.27 16.00 -6.61
C ALA A 138 9.12 15.33 -7.98
N TYR A 139 8.08 14.51 -8.16
CA TYR A 139 7.77 13.84 -9.40
C TYR A 139 7.46 14.84 -10.52
N ALA A 140 6.64 15.85 -10.25
CA ALA A 140 6.35 16.94 -11.19
C ALA A 140 7.63 17.67 -11.60
N HIS A 141 8.56 17.92 -10.66
CA HIS A 141 9.84 18.53 -10.98
C HIS A 141 10.68 17.65 -11.91
N ILE A 142 10.74 16.34 -11.67
CA ILE A 142 11.47 15.38 -12.51
C ILE A 142 10.88 15.34 -13.93
N LEU A 143 9.56 15.26 -14.06
CA LEU A 143 8.89 15.27 -15.37
C LEU A 143 9.23 16.53 -16.18
N ARG A 144 9.24 17.69 -15.51
CA ARG A 144 9.62 18.97 -16.11
C ARG A 144 11.07 18.96 -16.59
N LYS A 145 11.99 18.40 -15.80
CA LYS A 145 13.39 18.22 -16.20
C LYS A 145 13.52 17.28 -17.39
N LEU A 146 12.79 16.17 -17.40
CA LEU A 146 12.78 15.23 -18.53
C LEU A 146 12.28 15.89 -19.81
N HIS A 147 11.22 16.69 -19.75
CA HIS A 147 10.73 17.46 -20.88
C HIS A 147 11.84 18.39 -21.41
N TYR A 148 12.41 19.23 -20.54
CA TYR A 148 13.48 20.16 -20.90
C TYR A 148 14.67 19.47 -21.56
N TYR A 149 15.19 18.40 -20.96
CA TYR A 149 16.32 17.68 -21.53
C TYR A 149 15.97 16.92 -22.80
N GLY A 150 14.72 16.47 -22.95
CA GLY A 150 14.20 15.91 -24.19
C GLY A 150 14.24 16.92 -25.33
N ASP A 151 13.90 18.18 -25.06
CA ASP A 151 13.96 19.25 -26.06
C ASP A 151 15.40 19.68 -26.37
N ILE A 152 16.29 19.71 -25.37
CA ILE A 152 17.74 19.85 -25.62
C ILE A 152 18.22 18.75 -26.58
N GLN A 153 17.85 17.49 -26.33
CA GLN A 153 18.28 16.37 -27.16
C GLN A 153 17.83 16.55 -28.61
N LYS A 154 16.58 17.01 -28.84
CA LYS A 154 16.07 17.33 -30.18
C LYS A 154 16.82 18.50 -30.81
N ALA A 155 17.07 19.57 -30.05
CA ALA A 155 17.76 20.75 -30.54
C ALA A 155 19.20 20.45 -30.99
N VAL A 156 19.93 19.66 -30.20
CA VAL A 156 21.29 19.21 -30.55
C VAL A 156 21.28 18.36 -31.83
N ARG A 157 20.32 17.43 -31.96
CA ARG A 157 20.19 16.59 -33.17
C ARG A 157 19.88 17.41 -34.43
N ASN A 158 19.05 18.44 -34.29
CA ASN A 158 18.56 19.25 -35.39
C ASN A 158 19.44 20.49 -35.67
N GLY A 159 20.45 20.76 -34.83
CA GLY A 159 21.30 21.95 -34.92
C GLY A 159 20.56 23.26 -34.64
N THR A 160 19.50 23.24 -33.83
CA THR A 160 18.71 24.44 -33.49
C THR A 160 19.14 25.06 -32.16
N ALA A 161 18.61 26.24 -31.85
CA ALA A 161 18.84 26.90 -30.57
C ALA A 161 18.40 26.03 -29.38
N LEU A 162 19.16 26.07 -28.29
CA LEU A 162 18.86 25.34 -27.07
C LEU A 162 17.75 26.05 -26.27
N PRO A 163 16.79 25.31 -25.69
CA PRO A 163 15.77 25.88 -24.82
C PRO A 163 16.35 26.45 -23.50
N ASP A 164 15.72 27.48 -22.92
CA ASP A 164 16.01 27.97 -21.56
C ASP A 164 15.10 27.24 -20.56
N TRP A 165 15.69 26.75 -19.46
CA TRP A 165 14.94 26.12 -18.37
C TRP A 165 13.84 27.04 -17.80
N ARG A 166 14.03 28.35 -17.83
CA ARG A 166 13.06 29.33 -17.32
C ARG A 166 11.71 29.30 -18.05
N ASP A 167 11.67 28.76 -19.27
CA ASP A 167 10.45 28.65 -20.07
C ASP A 167 9.57 27.47 -19.64
N TYR A 168 10.13 26.52 -18.90
CA TYR A 168 9.45 25.33 -18.38
C TYR A 168 9.02 25.60 -16.94
N ARG A 169 8.10 26.54 -16.73
CA ARG A 169 7.52 26.79 -15.40
C ARG A 169 6.49 25.72 -15.06
N CYS A 170 6.53 25.24 -13.81
CA CYS A 170 5.45 24.43 -13.25
C CYS A 170 4.22 25.33 -13.12
N GLU A 171 3.25 25.19 -14.01
CA GLU A 171 1.87 25.39 -13.57
C GLU A 171 1.56 24.16 -12.74
N THR A 172 1.53 24.30 -11.41
CA THR A 172 0.96 23.26 -10.56
C THR A 172 -0.44 23.02 -11.09
N PRO A 173 -0.79 21.82 -11.58
CA PRO A 173 -2.20 21.55 -11.83
C PRO A 173 -2.84 21.70 -10.47
N ALA A 174 -3.76 22.67 -10.33
CA ALA A 174 -4.62 22.71 -9.17
C ALA A 174 -5.29 21.33 -9.10
N LEU A 175 -4.88 20.53 -8.12
CA LEU A 175 -5.62 19.34 -7.73
C LEU A 175 -6.99 19.86 -7.34
N HIS A 176 -7.96 19.70 -8.25
CA HIS A 176 -9.34 20.05 -8.00
C HIS A 176 -9.85 19.17 -6.85
N ASP A 177 -10.42 19.82 -5.84
CA ASP A 177 -11.14 19.25 -4.68
C ASP A 177 -12.17 18.18 -5.08
#